data_AF-A0A507EM16-F1
#
_entry.id   AF-A0A507EM16-F1
#
_cell.length_a   1.000
_cell.length_b   1.000
_cell.length_c   1.000
_cell.angle_alpha   90.00
_cell.angle_beta   90.00
_cell.angle_gamma   90.00
#
_symmetry.space_group_name_H-M   'P 1'
#
loop_
_entity.id
_entity.type
_entity.pdbx_description
1 polymer ?
#
loop_
_entity_poly.entity_id
_entity_poly.type
_entity_poly.pdbx_seq_one_letter_code
_entity_poly.pdbx_strand_id
1 'polypeptide(L)'
;MQKKISPKVHISFNNKTAQYHPDAVSLSTMDARSQSDNASPTTQLIPVKRPASVPILSLWGFATATERIMILFAMLGSLVSGIINPLAILYLGDLLRALLTQTIDNSDAGALIFKAKQFAGLGAGAFAATYLARSLWVFTCERQILVCTKIRSQIHVGEQGEIGAKLTPKQRISLLYLEGALKKDMGWLDTAQGESLAGRLGNYIPLIKNGIGENAGSLFAVLGTMVATLAISFSSNWKLTMIILSLLHLLILVGIAIVKVNSSMVTRSGDAFARASALAEQALGGVRTVYAFSLQSRLQDEYSTALKGVESADTKKSNIAGFALGFFTSLLFLIFALSFYLAVRLKIDGDVDGSSAVTVLLSMMMLAASLMNVPSALSVLASAAAAARTVFHVIWDAQLMAPVILPDQKYQF
;
A
#
# COMPACT_ATOMS: atom_id res chain seq x y z
N MET A 1 -19.95 -36.50 -51.80
CA MET A 1 -21.10 -37.02 -52.58
C MET A 1 -21.88 -35.82 -53.13
N GLN A 2 -22.00 -35.76 -54.46
CA GLN A 2 -22.93 -34.91 -55.23
C GLN A 2 -24.40 -35.28 -54.87
N LYS A 3 -25.48 -34.50 -55.04
CA LYS A 3 -26.07 -33.76 -56.19
C LYS A 3 -27.30 -32.98 -55.61
N LYS A 4 -27.54 -31.69 -55.92
CA LYS A 4 -28.42 -31.13 -57.00
C LYS A 4 -29.93 -31.25 -56.63
N ILE A 5 -30.82 -30.25 -56.73
CA ILE A 5 -31.38 -29.58 -57.94
C ILE A 5 -32.29 -28.39 -57.51
N SER A 6 -32.24 -27.25 -58.22
CA SER A 6 -33.17 -26.08 -58.19
C SER A 6 -34.40 -26.30 -59.12
N PRO A 7 -35.49 -25.48 -59.13
CA PRO A 7 -35.46 -24.16 -59.80
C PRO A 7 -36.40 -23.05 -59.27
N LYS A 8 -36.12 -21.84 -59.76
CA LYS A 8 -36.86 -20.57 -59.62
C LYS A 8 -38.20 -20.57 -60.38
N VAL A 9 -39.15 -19.74 -59.92
CA VAL A 9 -40.13 -19.06 -60.78
C VAL A 9 -40.16 -17.56 -60.44
N HIS A 10 -40.01 -16.74 -61.48
CA HIS A 10 -40.11 -15.28 -61.51
C HIS A 10 -41.57 -14.85 -61.68
N ILE A 11 -41.98 -13.76 -61.04
CA ILE A 11 -43.04 -12.88 -61.56
C ILE A 11 -42.45 -11.46 -61.64
N SER A 12 -42.51 -10.90 -62.84
CA SER A 12 -42.03 -9.58 -63.23
C SER A 12 -43.22 -8.62 -63.32
N PHE A 13 -43.05 -7.38 -62.87
CA PHE A 13 -43.65 -6.23 -63.53
C PHE A 13 -42.65 -5.07 -63.61
N ASN A 14 -42.29 -4.76 -64.86
CA ASN A 14 -41.65 -3.55 -65.39
C ASN A 14 -42.81 -2.72 -66.01
N ASN A 15 -42.87 -1.40 -66.16
CA ASN A 15 -41.84 -0.40 -66.45
C ASN A 15 -42.43 1.02 -66.31
N LYS A 16 -41.50 1.98 -66.27
CA LYS A 16 -41.50 3.45 -66.16
C LYS A 16 -42.54 4.27 -66.96
N THR A 17 -42.89 5.45 -66.40
CA THR A 17 -42.85 6.84 -66.95
C THR A 17 -43.22 7.77 -65.77
N ALA A 18 -42.75 9.00 -65.52
CA ALA A 18 -42.04 10.05 -66.26
C ALA A 18 -41.24 10.97 -65.30
N GLN A 19 -40.43 11.86 -65.88
CA GLN A 19 -39.43 12.76 -65.29
C GLN A 19 -39.99 14.07 -64.66
N TYR A 20 -39.14 14.66 -63.80
CA TYR A 20 -38.81 16.10 -63.63
C TYR A 20 -39.59 17.03 -62.65
N HIS A 21 -38.76 17.72 -61.84
CA HIS A 21 -38.88 18.75 -60.77
C HIS A 21 -39.57 20.08 -61.15
N PRO A 22 -39.67 21.11 -60.26
CA PRO A 22 -39.95 21.18 -58.81
C PRO A 22 -40.96 22.31 -58.46
N ASP A 23 -41.45 22.39 -57.22
CA ASP A 23 -41.67 23.69 -56.57
C ASP A 23 -41.41 23.55 -55.06
N ALA A 24 -40.62 24.49 -54.55
CA ALA A 24 -39.93 24.41 -53.28
C ALA A 24 -40.79 24.92 -52.11
N VAL A 25 -40.95 24.09 -51.08
CA VAL A 25 -41.10 24.56 -49.69
C VAL A 25 -40.23 23.65 -48.82
N SER A 26 -39.23 24.25 -48.21
CA SER A 26 -38.10 23.63 -47.52
C SER A 26 -38.51 22.82 -46.29
N LEU A 27 -38.29 21.50 -46.35
CA LEU A 27 -38.40 20.54 -45.25
C LEU A 27 -37.14 20.55 -44.36
N SER A 28 -36.65 21.74 -43.97
CA SER A 28 -35.44 21.90 -43.15
C SER A 28 -35.69 22.51 -41.77
N THR A 29 -36.94 22.82 -41.42
CA THR A 29 -37.28 23.46 -40.13
C THR A 29 -37.99 22.55 -39.13
N MET A 30 -38.30 21.30 -39.47
CA MET A 30 -38.94 20.34 -38.56
C MET A 30 -37.97 19.36 -37.87
N ASP A 31 -36.76 19.16 -38.40
CA ASP A 31 -35.77 18.27 -37.81
C ASP A 31 -34.84 18.95 -36.78
N ALA A 32 -34.89 20.28 -36.66
CA ALA A 32 -34.06 21.03 -35.73
C ALA A 32 -34.64 21.17 -34.30
N ARG A 33 -35.89 20.72 -34.07
CA ARG A 33 -36.57 20.86 -32.76
C ARG A 33 -36.80 19.55 -32.00
N SER A 34 -36.49 18.40 -32.59
CA SER A 34 -36.66 17.09 -31.93
C SER A 34 -35.34 16.47 -31.45
N GLN A 35 -34.20 17.11 -31.71
CA GLN A 35 -32.87 16.63 -31.29
C GLN A 35 -32.29 17.36 -30.07
N SER A 36 -32.95 18.38 -29.50
CA SER A 36 -32.43 19.10 -28.32
C SER A 36 -32.80 18.47 -26.97
N ASP A 37 -33.78 17.57 -26.90
CA ASP A 37 -34.45 17.23 -25.63
C ASP A 37 -34.26 15.77 -25.18
N ASN A 38 -33.32 15.03 -25.77
CA ASN A 38 -33.08 13.61 -25.44
C ASN A 38 -31.61 13.28 -25.09
N ALA A 39 -30.91 14.23 -24.47
CA ALA A 39 -29.67 13.94 -23.77
C ALA A 39 -29.99 13.55 -22.32
N SER A 40 -30.18 12.25 -22.07
CA SER A 40 -29.98 11.72 -20.71
C SER A 40 -28.59 12.16 -20.23
N PRO A 41 -28.44 12.66 -18.99
CA PRO A 41 -27.13 13.03 -18.50
C PRO A 41 -26.33 11.74 -18.45
N THR A 42 -25.41 11.59 -19.39
CA THR A 42 -24.37 10.59 -19.30
C THR A 42 -23.63 10.95 -18.02
N THR A 43 -23.90 10.24 -16.93
CA THR A 43 -23.12 10.31 -15.70
C THR A 43 -21.71 9.90 -16.08
N GLN A 44 -20.93 10.88 -16.54
CA GLN A 44 -19.50 10.74 -16.65
C GLN A 44 -19.06 10.49 -15.22
N LEU A 45 -18.66 9.25 -14.93
CA LEU A 45 -17.89 8.93 -13.75
C LEU A 45 -16.68 9.85 -13.79
N ILE A 46 -16.77 10.97 -13.08
CA ILE A 46 -15.66 11.90 -12.92
C ILE A 46 -14.52 11.01 -12.42
N PRO A 47 -13.39 10.91 -13.14
CA PRO A 47 -12.29 10.12 -12.65
C PRO A 47 -11.93 10.71 -11.30
N VAL A 48 -12.13 9.94 -10.22
CA VAL A 48 -11.77 10.35 -8.87
C VAL A 48 -10.27 10.58 -8.91
N LYS A 49 -9.88 11.84 -9.12
CA LYS A 49 -8.49 12.27 -9.12
C LYS A 49 -8.01 11.96 -7.72
N ARG A 50 -7.18 10.91 -7.58
CA ARG A 50 -6.64 10.50 -6.28
C ARG A 50 -6.13 11.76 -5.59
N PRO A 51 -6.71 12.17 -4.47
CA PRO A 51 -6.31 13.41 -3.85
C PRO A 51 -4.83 13.27 -3.47
N ALA A 52 -3.99 14.25 -3.85
CA ALA A 52 -2.54 14.27 -3.61
C ALA A 52 -2.18 13.72 -2.21
N SER A 53 -1.29 12.73 -2.10
CA SER A 53 -0.95 12.16 -0.79
C SER A 53 -0.49 13.27 0.17
N VAL A 54 -1.06 13.32 1.38
CA VAL A 54 -0.52 14.19 2.43
C VAL A 54 0.89 13.66 2.75
N PRO A 55 1.90 14.51 2.95
CA PRO A 55 3.23 14.05 3.32
C PRO A 55 3.16 13.08 4.50
N ILE A 56 3.88 11.96 4.43
CA ILE A 56 3.88 10.91 5.47
C ILE A 56 4.18 11.48 6.86
N LEU A 57 4.92 12.58 6.96
CA LEU A 57 5.21 13.25 8.22
C LEU A 57 3.99 13.95 8.86
N SER A 58 2.97 14.32 8.08
CA SER A 58 1.75 14.93 8.63
C SER A 58 0.90 13.95 9.42
N LEU A 59 1.16 12.63 9.29
CA LEU A 59 0.47 11.59 10.05
C LEU A 59 0.62 11.82 11.57
N TRP A 60 1.77 12.37 11.98
CA TRP A 60 2.10 12.72 13.36
C TRP A 60 1.82 14.19 13.70
N GLY A 61 1.11 14.94 12.85
CA GLY A 61 0.85 16.37 13.06
C GLY A 61 0.11 16.68 14.36
N PHE A 62 -0.73 15.75 14.83
CA PHE A 62 -1.50 15.87 16.08
C PHE A 62 -0.74 15.43 17.34
N ALA A 63 0.52 14.99 17.23
CA ALA A 63 1.29 14.53 18.36
C ALA A 63 1.65 15.67 19.32
N THR A 64 1.31 15.50 20.60
CA THR A 64 1.72 16.38 21.72
C THR A 64 3.24 16.34 21.93
N ALA A 65 3.79 17.32 22.66
CA ALA A 65 5.22 17.41 22.94
C ALA A 65 5.79 16.12 23.57
N THR A 66 5.06 15.52 24.52
CA THR A 66 5.44 14.24 25.15
C THR A 66 5.42 13.07 24.16
N GLU A 67 4.47 13.07 23.23
CA GLU A 67 4.38 12.03 22.19
C GLU A 67 5.46 12.18 21.13
N ARG A 68 5.81 13.41 20.75
CA ARG A 68 6.94 13.65 19.84
C ARG A 68 8.24 13.11 20.44
N ILE A 69 8.46 13.29 21.73
CA ILE A 69 9.61 12.71 22.44
C ILE A 69 9.55 11.18 22.40
N MET A 70 8.39 10.57 22.70
CA MET A 70 8.24 9.11 22.66
C MET A 70 8.43 8.53 21.25
N ILE A 71 7.92 9.20 20.21
CA ILE A 71 8.14 8.81 18.80
C ILE A 71 9.63 8.86 18.48
N LEU A 72 10.35 9.90 18.89
CA LEU A 72 11.79 10.00 18.67
C LEU A 72 12.54 8.85 19.35
N PHE A 73 12.19 8.52 20.60
CA PHE A 73 12.75 7.35 21.30
C PHE A 73 12.39 6.04 20.61
N ALA A 74 11.16 5.89 20.10
CA ALA A 74 10.73 4.70 19.37
C ALA A 74 11.43 4.56 18.01
N MET A 75 11.67 5.66 17.30
CA MET A 75 12.45 5.71 16.06
C MET A 75 13.91 5.32 16.33
N LEU A 76 14.54 5.90 17.35
CA LEU A 76 15.90 5.55 17.76
C LEU A 76 16.00 4.08 18.19
N GLY A 77 15.07 3.61 19.03
CA GLY A 77 15.02 2.21 19.45
C GLY A 77 14.83 1.25 18.27
N SER A 78 14.03 1.64 17.28
CA SER A 78 13.84 0.86 16.06
C SER A 78 15.10 0.81 15.19
N LEU A 79 15.80 1.94 15.01
CA LEU A 79 17.10 1.97 14.34
C LEU A 79 18.13 1.08 15.04
N VAL A 80 18.24 1.20 16.37
CA VAL A 80 19.13 0.37 17.18
C VAL A 80 18.78 -1.11 17.03
N SER A 81 17.49 -1.46 17.09
CA SER A 81 17.05 -2.85 16.88
C SER A 81 17.41 -3.39 15.50
N GLY A 82 17.36 -2.54 14.46
CA GLY A 82 17.79 -2.88 13.11
C GLY A 82 19.31 -3.07 12.98
N ILE A 83 20.12 -2.34 13.75
CA ILE A 83 21.59 -2.44 13.74
C ILE A 83 22.09 -3.66 14.53
N ILE A 84 21.39 -4.06 15.59
CA ILE A 84 21.82 -5.19 16.45
C ILE A 84 21.83 -6.52 15.67
N ASN A 85 20.85 -6.76 14.79
CA ASN A 85 20.78 -8.02 14.04
C ASN A 85 22.01 -8.22 13.12
N PRO A 86 22.45 -7.24 12.30
CA PRO A 86 23.68 -7.32 11.54
C PRO A 86 24.94 -7.44 12.40
N LEU A 87 24.99 -6.79 13.57
CA LEU A 87 26.14 -6.93 14.48
C LEU A 87 26.34 -8.38 14.93
N ALA A 88 25.27 -9.17 15.04
CA ALA A 88 25.39 -10.60 15.34
C ALA A 88 26.20 -11.35 14.29
N ILE A 89 26.13 -10.96 13.00
CA ILE A 89 26.93 -11.59 11.94
C ILE A 89 28.43 -11.35 12.17
N LEU A 90 28.82 -10.15 12.62
CA LEU A 90 30.22 -9.85 12.88
C LEU A 90 30.78 -10.69 14.04
N TYR A 91 30.01 -10.83 15.13
CA TYR A 91 30.36 -11.72 16.23
C TYR A 91 30.36 -13.20 15.83
N LEU A 92 29.47 -13.61 14.92
CA LEU A 92 29.47 -14.95 14.34
C LEU A 92 30.73 -15.20 13.50
N GLY A 93 31.19 -14.20 12.74
CA GLY A 93 32.45 -14.26 12.01
C GLY A 93 33.65 -14.46 12.93
N ASP A 94 33.72 -13.70 14.01
CA ASP A 94 34.73 -13.86 15.08
C ASP A 94 34.68 -15.23 15.73
N LEU A 95 33.47 -15.73 16.03
CA LEU A 95 33.26 -17.05 16.62
C LEU A 95 33.72 -18.15 15.67
N LEU A 96 33.40 -18.04 14.38
CA LEU A 96 33.86 -18.96 13.34
C LEU A 96 35.38 -18.95 13.23
N ARG A 97 36.01 -17.77 13.29
CA ARG A 97 37.47 -17.65 13.28
C ARG A 97 38.08 -18.38 14.48
N ALA A 98 37.56 -18.16 15.69
CA ALA A 98 38.03 -18.84 16.89
C ALA A 98 37.82 -20.36 16.82
N LEU A 99 36.70 -20.82 16.28
CA LEU A 99 36.39 -22.24 16.10
C LEU A 99 37.35 -22.89 15.08
N LEU A 100 37.64 -22.20 13.98
CA LEU A 100 38.59 -22.69 12.97
C LEU A 100 40.00 -22.78 13.55
N THR A 101 40.46 -21.77 14.30
CA THR A 101 41.76 -21.79 14.98
C THR A 101 41.85 -22.89 16.04
N GLN A 102 40.78 -23.15 16.79
CA GLN A 102 40.76 -24.28 17.73
C GLN A 102 40.84 -25.63 17.01
N THR A 103 40.10 -25.77 15.91
CA THR A 103 40.04 -27.03 15.14
C THR A 103 41.38 -27.35 14.46
N ILE A 104 42.09 -26.33 14.00
CA ILE A 104 43.35 -26.48 13.26
C ILE A 104 44.57 -26.53 14.20
N ASP A 105 44.64 -25.63 15.18
CA ASP A 105 45.83 -25.46 16.03
C ASP A 105 45.73 -26.16 17.39
N ASN A 106 44.63 -26.87 17.70
CA ASN A 106 44.35 -27.47 19.02
C ASN A 106 44.55 -26.48 20.19
N SER A 107 44.19 -25.21 19.98
CA SER A 107 44.35 -24.15 20.97
C SER A 107 43.32 -24.22 22.10
N ASP A 108 43.62 -23.58 23.24
CA ASP A 108 42.75 -23.56 24.42
C ASP A 108 41.34 -23.03 24.13
N ALA A 109 40.32 -23.80 24.53
CA ALA A 109 38.90 -23.49 24.32
C ALA A 109 38.42 -22.20 25.02
N GLY A 110 39.24 -21.59 25.88
CA GLY A 110 38.89 -20.38 26.62
C GLY A 110 38.51 -19.19 25.72
N ALA A 111 39.23 -18.99 24.62
CA ALA A 111 38.95 -17.93 23.66
C ALA A 111 37.61 -18.16 22.93
N LEU A 112 37.31 -19.40 22.54
CA LEU A 112 36.05 -19.77 21.92
C LEU A 112 34.88 -19.55 22.88
N ILE A 113 34.99 -20.01 24.13
CA ILE A 113 33.94 -19.86 25.15
C ILE A 113 33.68 -18.38 25.45
N PHE A 114 34.73 -17.55 25.51
CA PHE A 114 34.58 -16.11 25.70
C PHE A 114 33.80 -15.45 24.56
N LYS A 115 34.16 -15.75 23.30
CA LYS A 115 33.45 -15.23 22.11
C LYS A 115 32.01 -15.74 22.01
N ALA A 116 31.78 -17.00 22.37
CA ALA A 116 30.44 -17.59 22.41
C ALA A 116 29.53 -16.91 23.43
N LYS A 117 30.06 -16.57 24.63
CA LYS A 117 29.33 -15.81 25.65
C LYS A 117 28.97 -14.40 25.17
N GLN A 118 29.87 -13.72 24.46
CA GLN A 118 29.58 -12.41 23.87
C GLN A 118 28.46 -12.48 22.82
N PHE A 119 28.50 -13.48 21.95
CA PHE A 119 27.45 -13.72 20.94
C PHE A 119 26.09 -14.00 21.60
N ALA A 120 26.05 -14.85 22.63
CA ALA A 120 24.83 -15.14 23.38
C ALA A 120 24.27 -13.88 24.10
N GLY A 121 25.14 -13.08 24.71
CA GLY A 121 24.76 -11.82 25.36
C GLY A 121 24.19 -10.80 24.37
N LEU A 122 24.75 -10.71 23.16
CA LEU A 122 24.23 -9.86 22.10
C LEU A 122 22.81 -10.31 21.67
N GLY A 123 22.57 -11.62 21.55
CA GLY A 123 21.25 -12.16 21.21
C GLY A 123 20.17 -11.83 22.25
N ALA A 124 20.50 -11.94 23.54
CA ALA A 124 19.60 -11.54 24.62
C ALA A 124 19.31 -10.02 24.58
N GLY A 125 20.34 -9.21 24.33
CA GLY A 125 20.21 -7.76 24.13
C GLY A 125 19.34 -7.40 22.93
N ALA A 126 19.47 -8.13 21.82
CA ALA A 126 18.66 -7.96 20.61
C ALA A 126 17.17 -8.21 20.90
N PHE A 127 16.88 -9.31 21.61
CA PHE A 127 15.52 -9.65 22.01
C PHE A 127 14.91 -8.56 22.90
N ALA A 128 15.64 -8.10 23.91
CA ALA A 128 15.17 -7.04 24.80
C ALA A 128 14.95 -5.70 24.05
N ALA A 129 15.90 -5.30 23.20
CA ALA A 129 15.82 -4.06 22.44
C ALA A 129 14.68 -4.05 21.41
N THR A 130 14.51 -5.15 20.66
CA THR A 130 13.41 -5.30 19.69
C THR A 130 12.06 -5.31 20.40
N TYR A 131 11.94 -6.01 21.53
CA TYR A 131 10.72 -6.03 22.33
C TYR A 131 10.39 -4.63 22.84
N LEU A 132 11.34 -3.93 23.47
CA LEU A 132 11.15 -2.57 23.97
C LEU A 132 10.78 -1.58 22.86
N ALA A 133 11.46 -1.62 21.71
CA ALA A 133 11.14 -0.77 20.57
C ALA A 133 9.71 -1.03 20.08
N ARG A 134 9.31 -2.30 19.95
CA ARG A 134 7.97 -2.69 19.52
C ARG A 134 6.90 -2.27 20.53
N SER A 135 7.14 -2.46 21.82
CA SER A 135 6.27 -1.99 22.90
C SER A 135 6.12 -0.46 22.90
N LEU A 136 7.20 0.29 22.67
CA LEU A 136 7.16 1.75 22.56
C LEU A 136 6.30 2.19 21.37
N TRP A 137 6.44 1.56 20.19
CA TRP A 137 5.61 1.87 19.01
C TRP A 137 4.13 1.60 19.25
N VAL A 138 3.79 0.50 19.92
CA VAL A 138 2.41 0.17 20.30
C VAL A 138 1.87 1.20 21.29
N PHE A 139 2.64 1.54 22.33
CA PHE A 139 2.24 2.52 23.34
C PHE A 139 2.07 3.92 22.77
N THR A 140 2.96 4.37 21.88
CA THR A 140 2.83 5.66 21.19
C THR A 140 1.59 5.71 20.30
N CYS A 141 1.31 4.61 19.60
CA CYS A 141 0.13 4.53 18.73
C CYS A 141 -1.16 4.61 19.57
N GLU A 142 -1.22 3.91 20.69
CA GLU A 142 -2.38 3.97 21.59
C GLU A 142 -2.57 5.37 22.20
N ARG A 143 -1.47 6.07 22.54
CA ARG A 143 -1.52 7.43 23.09
C ARG A 143 -1.88 8.51 22.09
N GLN A 144 -1.35 8.46 20.86
CA GLN A 144 -1.68 9.46 19.83
C GLN A 144 -3.16 9.43 19.47
N ILE A 145 -3.77 8.24 19.46
CA ILE A 145 -5.20 8.10 19.26
C ILE A 145 -5.99 8.75 20.42
N LEU A 146 -5.43 8.78 21.64
CA LEU A 146 -6.01 9.46 22.80
C LEU A 146 -5.82 10.98 22.75
N VAL A 147 -4.68 11.49 22.30
CA VAL A 147 -4.38 12.94 22.31
C VAL A 147 -5.10 13.74 21.24
N CYS A 148 -5.37 13.15 20.06
CA CYS A 148 -6.26 13.76 19.07
C CYS A 148 -7.61 14.19 19.68
N THR A 149 -8.01 13.58 20.81
CA THR A 149 -9.27 13.86 21.52
C THR A 149 -9.14 14.81 22.71
N LYS A 150 -7.93 14.99 23.27
CA LYS A 150 -7.69 15.90 24.40
C LYS A 150 -7.58 17.36 23.96
N ILE A 151 -7.08 17.61 22.73
CA ILE A 151 -6.96 18.96 22.16
C ILE A 151 -8.34 19.60 21.92
N ARG A 152 -9.40 18.81 21.67
CA ARG A 152 -10.78 19.31 21.53
C ARG A 152 -11.56 19.34 22.85
N SER A 153 -11.32 18.41 23.80
CA SER A 153 -12.02 18.43 25.10
C SER A 153 -11.65 19.65 25.96
N GLN A 154 -10.45 20.21 25.78
CA GLN A 154 -10.01 21.45 26.43
C GLN A 154 -10.66 22.72 25.83
N ILE A 155 -11.28 22.62 24.64
CA ILE A 155 -11.95 23.75 23.97
C ILE A 155 -13.45 23.80 24.30
N HIS A 156 -14.05 22.75 24.91
CA HIS A 156 -15.49 22.80 25.16
C HIS A 156 -16.10 22.12 26.39
N VAL A 157 -15.37 21.46 27.30
CA VAL A 157 -16.03 20.98 28.53
C VAL A 157 -15.06 20.99 29.71
N GLY A 158 -15.09 22.05 30.50
CA GLY A 158 -14.81 21.91 31.93
C GLY A 158 -15.87 20.96 32.50
N GLU A 159 -15.46 19.97 33.29
CA GLU A 159 -16.34 19.06 34.07
C GLU A 159 -16.74 17.69 33.47
N GLN A 160 -16.11 17.20 32.39
CA GLN A 160 -16.31 15.79 31.92
C GLN A 160 -14.98 15.03 31.72
N GLY A 161 -14.01 15.24 32.62
CA GLY A 161 -12.66 14.68 32.51
C GLY A 161 -12.53 13.16 32.73
N GLU A 162 -13.46 12.54 33.47
CA GLU A 162 -13.33 11.13 33.88
C GLU A 162 -14.04 10.12 32.97
N ILE A 163 -15.16 10.50 32.33
CA ILE A 163 -15.90 9.60 31.43
C ILE A 163 -15.11 9.35 30.16
N GLY A 164 -14.47 10.41 29.64
CA GLY A 164 -13.56 10.33 28.51
C GLY A 164 -12.51 9.24 28.73
N ALA A 165 -11.85 9.21 29.90
CA ALA A 165 -10.77 8.27 30.24
C ALA A 165 -11.12 6.77 30.07
N LYS A 166 -12.40 6.39 30.17
CA LYS A 166 -12.87 5.00 30.01
C LYS A 166 -13.15 4.57 28.57
N LEU A 167 -13.27 5.50 27.61
CA LEU A 167 -13.52 5.12 26.22
C LEU A 167 -12.23 4.65 25.52
N THR A 168 -12.34 3.55 24.77
CA THR A 168 -11.23 3.03 23.97
C THR A 168 -10.78 4.08 22.94
N PRO A 169 -9.49 4.17 22.60
CA PRO A 169 -8.96 5.17 21.67
C PRO A 169 -9.74 5.21 20.33
N LYS A 170 -10.17 4.05 19.84
CA LYS A 170 -11.04 3.90 18.65
C LYS A 170 -12.35 4.67 18.79
N GLN A 171 -13.06 4.54 19.90
CA GLN A 171 -14.37 5.16 20.12
C GLN A 171 -14.29 6.69 20.18
N ARG A 172 -13.13 7.27 20.53
CA ARG A 172 -13.00 8.72 20.67
C ARG A 172 -12.69 9.45 19.37
N ILE A 173 -11.80 8.92 18.52
CA ILE A 173 -11.65 9.44 17.14
C ILE A 173 -12.99 9.27 16.41
N SER A 174 -13.71 8.18 16.70
CA SER A 174 -15.07 8.00 16.21
C SER A 174 -16.03 9.11 16.62
N LEU A 175 -16.00 9.54 17.88
CA LEU A 175 -16.83 10.66 18.35
C LEU A 175 -16.44 12.00 17.75
N LEU A 176 -15.15 12.31 17.60
CA LEU A 176 -14.70 13.57 16.98
C LEU A 176 -15.06 13.66 15.50
N TYR A 177 -14.87 12.56 14.78
CA TYR A 177 -15.24 12.49 13.38
C TYR A 177 -16.76 12.60 13.22
N LEU A 178 -17.52 11.94 14.11
CA LEU A 178 -18.97 12.06 14.16
C LEU A 178 -19.40 13.50 14.47
N GLU A 179 -18.81 14.14 15.47
CA GLU A 179 -19.10 15.53 15.83
C GLU A 179 -18.75 16.50 14.67
N GLY A 180 -17.59 16.33 14.05
CA GLY A 180 -17.17 17.15 12.91
C GLY A 180 -18.08 16.97 11.70
N ALA A 181 -18.50 15.74 11.43
CA ALA A 181 -19.46 15.45 10.37
C ALA A 181 -20.87 15.97 10.67
N LEU A 182 -21.31 15.97 11.92
CA LEU A 182 -22.58 16.56 12.34
C LEU A 182 -22.60 18.10 12.25
N LYS A 183 -21.42 18.75 12.27
CA LYS A 183 -21.27 20.21 12.09
C LYS A 183 -21.20 20.65 10.63
N LYS A 184 -21.14 19.71 9.69
CA LYS A 184 -21.12 20.02 8.25
C LYS A 184 -22.51 20.37 7.74
N ASP A 185 -22.56 21.17 6.69
CA ASP A 185 -23.79 21.55 6.02
C ASP A 185 -24.48 20.35 5.36
N MET A 186 -25.80 20.46 5.15
CA MET A 186 -26.59 19.41 4.50
C MET A 186 -26.09 19.11 3.07
N GLY A 187 -25.52 20.09 2.37
CA GLY A 187 -24.94 19.88 1.03
C GLY A 187 -23.69 18.99 1.04
N TRP A 188 -22.85 19.07 2.08
CA TRP A 188 -21.73 18.14 2.29
C TRP A 188 -22.21 16.72 2.61
N LEU A 189 -23.29 16.58 3.38
CA LEU A 189 -23.91 15.27 3.66
C LEU A 189 -24.53 14.67 2.40
N ASP A 190 -25.18 15.48 1.57
CA ASP A 190 -25.79 15.06 0.30
C ASP A 190 -24.76 14.68 -0.76
N THR A 191 -23.54 15.23 -0.69
CA THR A 191 -22.42 14.88 -1.58
C THR A 191 -21.57 13.71 -1.06
N ALA A 192 -21.77 13.25 0.18
CA ALA A 192 -21.04 12.13 0.76
C ALA A 192 -21.51 10.73 0.31
N GLN A 193 -22.14 10.60 -0.88
CA GLN A 193 -22.89 9.45 -1.39
C GLN A 193 -22.14 8.11 -1.61
N GLY A 194 -20.87 7.96 -1.22
CA GLY A 194 -20.11 6.73 -1.48
C GLY A 194 -20.11 5.69 -0.35
N GLU A 195 -19.71 6.11 0.85
CA GLU A 195 -19.49 5.22 1.99
C GLU A 195 -20.08 5.90 3.22
N SER A 196 -20.93 5.18 3.98
CA SER A 196 -21.57 5.73 5.16
C SER A 196 -20.53 6.30 6.12
N LEU A 197 -20.92 7.34 6.87
CA LEU A 197 -20.03 7.97 7.84
C LEU A 197 -19.43 6.93 8.82
N ALA A 198 -20.24 5.96 9.24
CA ALA A 198 -19.81 4.84 10.07
C ALA A 198 -18.84 3.87 9.36
N GLY A 199 -19.02 3.62 8.05
CA GLY A 199 -18.12 2.80 7.23
C GLY A 199 -16.72 3.42 7.11
N ARG A 200 -16.66 4.72 6.75
CA ARG A 200 -15.40 5.47 6.69
C ARG A 200 -14.63 5.42 8.00
N LEU A 201 -15.36 5.51 9.11
CA LEU A 201 -14.78 5.50 10.44
C LEU A 201 -14.27 4.11 10.85
N GLY A 202 -15.06 3.09 10.54
CA GLY A 202 -14.70 1.69 10.76
C GLY A 202 -13.49 1.25 9.96
N ASN A 203 -13.31 1.78 8.74
CA ASN A 203 -12.25 1.39 7.81
C ASN A 203 -10.99 2.26 7.94
N TYR A 204 -11.10 3.59 7.99
CA TYR A 204 -9.91 4.45 7.98
C TYR A 204 -9.16 4.49 9.32
N ILE A 205 -9.84 4.38 10.48
CA ILE A 205 -9.15 4.38 11.78
C ILE A 205 -8.18 3.19 11.90
N PRO A 206 -8.57 1.94 11.59
CA PRO A 206 -7.64 0.82 11.61
C PRO A 206 -6.45 0.99 10.66
N LEU A 207 -6.66 1.54 9.45
CA LEU A 207 -5.57 1.81 8.51
C LEU A 207 -4.57 2.82 9.09
N ILE A 208 -5.07 3.91 9.68
CA ILE A 208 -4.23 4.93 10.32
C ILE A 208 -3.47 4.34 11.52
N LYS A 209 -4.16 3.57 12.38
CA LYS A 209 -3.55 2.87 13.53
C LYS A 209 -2.44 1.93 13.08
N ASN A 210 -2.69 1.18 12.01
CA ASN A 210 -1.75 0.22 11.46
C ASN A 210 -0.49 0.93 10.92
N GLY A 211 -0.63 2.04 10.20
CA GLY A 211 0.50 2.79 9.66
C GLY A 211 1.30 3.60 10.68
N ILE A 212 0.65 4.21 11.68
CA ILE A 212 1.32 5.02 12.72
C ILE A 212 2.03 4.13 13.76
N GLY A 213 1.53 2.91 13.96
CA GLY A 213 2.04 1.98 14.97
C GLY A 213 3.30 1.25 14.55
N GLU A 214 3.32 -0.05 14.79
CA GLU A 214 4.50 -0.89 14.59
C GLU A 214 5.10 -0.81 13.18
N ASN A 215 4.27 -0.63 12.15
CA ASN A 215 4.74 -0.60 10.77
C ASN A 215 5.49 0.68 10.39
N ALA A 216 5.31 1.78 11.12
CA ALA A 216 6.21 2.93 11.01
C ALA A 216 7.61 2.56 11.53
N GLY A 217 7.67 1.85 12.66
CA GLY A 217 8.92 1.34 13.21
C GLY A 217 9.62 0.37 12.26
N SER A 218 8.89 -0.56 11.63
CA SER A 218 9.52 -1.54 10.73
C SER A 218 10.30 -0.89 9.59
N LEU A 219 9.86 0.26 9.06
CA LEU A 219 10.61 1.00 8.04
C LEU A 219 11.97 1.50 8.58
N PHE A 220 11.99 2.10 9.78
CA PHE A 220 13.24 2.56 10.39
C PHE A 220 14.18 1.40 10.74
N ALA A 221 13.64 0.29 11.24
CA ALA A 221 14.42 -0.92 11.49
C ALA A 221 15.04 -1.49 10.19
N VAL A 222 14.26 -1.57 9.11
CA VAL A 222 14.74 -2.05 7.80
C VAL A 222 15.83 -1.12 7.27
N LEU A 223 15.65 0.20 7.34
CA LEU A 223 16.68 1.17 6.93
C LEU A 223 17.95 1.06 7.79
N GLY A 224 17.82 0.93 9.11
CA GLY A 224 18.95 0.71 10.01
C GLY A 224 19.70 -0.58 9.68
N THR A 225 18.97 -1.66 9.38
CA THR A 225 19.54 -2.95 8.96
C THR A 225 20.31 -2.81 7.65
N MET A 226 19.76 -2.10 6.66
CA MET A 226 20.41 -1.88 5.36
C MET A 226 21.72 -1.10 5.52
N VAL A 227 21.72 -0.03 6.31
CA VAL A 227 22.93 0.78 6.55
C VAL A 227 23.98 -0.03 7.32
N ALA A 228 23.57 -0.76 8.36
CA ALA A 228 24.48 -1.57 9.16
C ALA A 228 25.10 -2.73 8.37
N THR A 229 24.31 -3.48 7.59
CA THR A 229 24.82 -4.58 6.75
C THR A 229 25.78 -4.09 5.68
N LEU A 230 25.52 -2.94 5.06
CA LEU A 230 26.46 -2.29 4.14
C LEU A 230 27.75 -1.89 4.86
N ALA A 231 27.66 -1.20 6.01
CA ALA A 231 28.85 -0.78 6.76
C ALA A 231 29.71 -1.98 7.20
N ILE A 232 29.09 -3.05 7.71
CA ILE A 232 29.78 -4.27 8.15
C ILE A 232 30.46 -4.97 6.97
N SER A 233 29.76 -5.14 5.85
CA SER A 233 30.33 -5.81 4.67
C SER A 233 31.51 -5.04 4.07
N PHE A 234 31.40 -3.71 3.95
CA PHE A 234 32.52 -2.86 3.50
C PHE A 234 33.71 -2.89 4.46
N SER A 235 33.47 -2.93 5.78
CA SER A 235 34.52 -3.01 6.80
C SER A 235 35.28 -4.33 6.76
N SER A 236 34.58 -5.46 6.54
CA SER A 236 35.21 -6.78 6.49
C SER A 236 35.99 -7.02 5.20
N ASN A 237 35.37 -6.80 4.03
CA ASN A 237 36.06 -6.93 2.75
C ASN A 237 35.40 -6.10 1.66
N TRP A 238 36.05 -5.00 1.29
CA TRP A 238 35.53 -4.08 0.28
C TRP A 238 35.52 -4.68 -1.15
N LYS A 239 36.49 -5.53 -1.51
CA LYS A 239 36.58 -6.13 -2.86
C LYS A 239 35.38 -7.05 -3.14
N LEU A 240 35.12 -8.00 -2.24
CA LEU A 240 34.00 -8.94 -2.34
C LEU A 240 32.66 -8.19 -2.30
N THR A 241 32.55 -7.20 -1.41
CA THR A 241 31.36 -6.36 -1.24
C THR A 241 31.01 -5.61 -2.53
N MET A 242 31.97 -4.97 -3.20
CA MET A 242 31.70 -4.23 -4.44
C MET A 242 31.15 -5.13 -5.56
N ILE A 243 31.67 -6.35 -5.69
CA ILE A 243 31.20 -7.30 -6.70
C ILE A 243 29.74 -7.71 -6.42
N ILE A 244 29.44 -8.09 -5.18
CA ILE A 244 28.08 -8.49 -4.78
C ILE A 244 27.12 -7.29 -4.88
N LEU A 245 27.57 -6.10 -4.51
CA LEU A 245 26.79 -4.87 -4.61
C LEU A 245 26.41 -4.58 -6.07
N SER A 246 27.30 -4.78 -7.03
CA SER A 246 26.97 -4.64 -8.47
C SER A 246 25.86 -5.59 -8.90
N LEU A 247 25.84 -6.82 -8.38
CA LEU A 247 24.78 -7.80 -8.66
C LEU A 247 23.45 -7.41 -7.99
N LEU A 248 23.50 -6.79 -6.80
CA LEU A 248 22.30 -6.28 -6.12
C LEU A 248 21.65 -5.12 -6.87
N HIS A 249 22.43 -4.25 -7.53
CA HIS A 249 21.87 -3.17 -8.37
C HIS A 249 21.08 -3.72 -9.56
N LEU A 250 21.55 -4.81 -10.17
CA LEU A 250 20.80 -5.53 -11.21
C LEU A 250 19.45 -6.02 -10.68
N LEU A 251 19.43 -6.58 -9.45
CA LEU A 251 18.20 -7.04 -8.80
C LEU A 251 17.22 -5.88 -8.56
N ILE A 252 17.71 -4.71 -8.14
CA ILE A 252 16.88 -3.49 -7.97
C ILE A 252 16.22 -3.09 -9.29
N LEU A 253 16.97 -3.05 -10.39
CA LEU A 253 16.45 -2.69 -11.70
C LEU A 253 15.34 -3.64 -12.16
N VAL A 254 15.54 -4.94 -11.98
CA VAL A 254 14.51 -5.96 -12.26
C VAL A 254 13.28 -5.74 -11.38
N GLY A 255 13.48 -5.48 -10.07
CA GLY A 255 12.39 -5.19 -9.15
C GLY A 255 11.53 -3.99 -9.56
N ILE A 256 12.16 -2.89 -9.99
CA ILE A 256 11.45 -1.70 -10.49
C ILE A 256 10.63 -2.04 -11.75
N ALA A 257 11.20 -2.82 -12.68
CA ALA A 257 10.50 -3.24 -13.89
C ALA A 257 9.25 -4.08 -13.55
N ILE A 258 9.38 -5.02 -12.60
CA ILE A 258 8.27 -5.87 -12.14
C ILE A 258 7.15 -5.01 -11.53
N VAL A 259 7.48 -4.07 -10.64
CA VAL A 259 6.48 -3.17 -10.03
C VAL A 259 5.72 -2.37 -11.09
N LYS A 260 6.44 -1.84 -12.09
CA LYS A 260 5.83 -1.03 -13.16
C LYS A 260 4.87 -1.85 -14.02
N VAL A 261 5.28 -3.05 -14.44
CA VAL A 261 4.43 -3.94 -15.24
C VAL A 261 3.22 -4.40 -14.43
N ASN A 262 3.45 -4.84 -13.18
CA ASN A 262 2.38 -5.35 -12.31
C ASN A 262 1.34 -4.26 -12.01
N SER A 263 1.77 -3.02 -11.73
CA SER A 263 0.84 -1.91 -11.50
C SER A 263 -0.07 -1.65 -12.70
N SER A 264 0.46 -1.67 -13.93
CA SER A 264 -0.34 -1.47 -15.14
C SER A 264 -1.36 -2.60 -15.35
N MET A 265 -0.94 -3.85 -15.09
CA MET A 265 -1.82 -5.01 -15.22
C MET A 265 -2.91 -5.04 -14.15
N VAL A 266 -2.60 -4.64 -12.91
CA VAL A 266 -3.58 -4.49 -11.83
C VAL A 266 -4.66 -3.47 -12.23
N THR A 267 -4.28 -2.33 -12.79
CA THR A 267 -5.26 -1.33 -13.26
C THR A 267 -6.15 -1.88 -14.36
N ARG A 268 -5.59 -2.52 -15.40
CA ARG A 268 -6.37 -3.08 -16.51
C ARG A 268 -7.36 -4.17 -16.07
N SER A 269 -6.93 -5.03 -15.14
CA SER A 269 -7.78 -6.04 -14.51
C SER A 269 -8.90 -5.39 -13.69
N GLY A 270 -8.56 -4.37 -12.89
CA GLY A 270 -9.53 -3.58 -12.13
C GLY A 270 -10.58 -2.89 -13.00
N ASP A 271 -10.19 -2.31 -14.14
CA ASP A 271 -11.12 -1.64 -15.07
C ASP A 271 -12.07 -2.64 -15.74
N ALA A 272 -11.59 -3.84 -16.06
CA ALA A 272 -12.43 -4.90 -16.60
C ALA A 272 -13.45 -5.38 -15.57
N PHE A 273 -13.01 -5.56 -14.31
CA PHE A 273 -13.88 -5.95 -13.21
C PHE A 273 -14.94 -4.86 -12.93
N ALA A 274 -14.55 -3.59 -12.91
CA ALA A 274 -15.46 -2.47 -12.68
C ALA A 274 -16.60 -2.43 -13.72
N ARG A 275 -16.33 -2.73 -15.00
CA ARG A 275 -17.36 -2.82 -16.04
C ARG A 275 -18.35 -3.97 -15.79
N ALA A 276 -17.86 -5.14 -15.39
CA ALA A 276 -18.71 -6.28 -15.06
C ALA A 276 -19.57 -5.98 -13.82
N SER A 277 -18.98 -5.37 -12.78
CA SER A 277 -19.69 -4.95 -11.58
C SER A 277 -20.78 -3.92 -11.89
N ALA A 278 -20.51 -2.93 -12.75
CA ALA A 278 -21.50 -1.94 -13.15
C ALA A 278 -22.71 -2.57 -13.85
N LEU A 279 -22.49 -3.57 -14.72
CA LEU A 279 -23.57 -4.30 -15.37
C LEU A 279 -24.42 -5.09 -14.37
N ALA A 280 -23.78 -5.75 -13.39
CA ALA A 280 -24.50 -6.45 -12.33
C ALA A 280 -25.31 -5.48 -11.47
N GLU A 281 -24.76 -4.32 -11.15
CA GLU A 281 -25.44 -3.27 -10.39
C GLU A 281 -26.66 -2.73 -11.12
N GLN A 282 -26.56 -2.51 -12.44
CA GLN A 282 -27.70 -2.12 -13.29
C GLN A 282 -28.80 -3.20 -13.31
N ALA A 283 -28.42 -4.47 -13.46
CA ALA A 283 -29.37 -5.58 -13.51
C ALA A 283 -30.10 -5.76 -12.17
N LEU A 284 -29.39 -5.66 -11.05
CA LEU A 284 -29.95 -5.80 -9.70
C LEU A 284 -30.77 -4.58 -9.28
N GLY A 285 -30.29 -3.37 -9.58
CA GLY A 285 -31.03 -2.13 -9.34
C GLY A 285 -32.33 -2.07 -10.13
N GLY A 286 -32.34 -2.63 -11.35
CA GLY A 286 -33.50 -2.74 -12.23
C GLY A 286 -34.28 -4.05 -12.14
N VAL A 287 -34.15 -4.84 -11.07
CA VAL A 287 -34.65 -6.24 -11.03
C VAL A 287 -36.13 -6.39 -11.41
N ARG A 288 -36.99 -5.44 -11.04
CA ARG A 288 -38.42 -5.45 -11.41
C ARG A 288 -38.61 -5.25 -12.92
N THR A 289 -37.83 -4.37 -13.54
CA THR A 289 -37.82 -4.13 -14.99
C THR A 289 -37.25 -5.33 -15.73
N VAL A 290 -36.15 -5.90 -15.23
CA VAL A 290 -35.55 -7.13 -15.80
C VAL A 290 -36.57 -8.28 -15.81
N TYR A 291 -37.33 -8.43 -14.72
CA TYR A 291 -38.38 -9.43 -14.63
C TYR A 291 -39.58 -9.11 -15.55
N ALA A 292 -40.04 -7.85 -15.58
CA ALA A 292 -41.17 -7.43 -16.40
C ALA A 292 -40.96 -7.61 -17.91
N PHE A 293 -39.71 -7.52 -18.37
CA PHE A 293 -39.34 -7.73 -19.78
C PHE A 293 -38.70 -9.10 -20.05
N SER A 294 -38.68 -10.02 -19.07
CA SER A 294 -38.06 -11.36 -19.19
C SER A 294 -36.61 -11.32 -19.70
N LEU A 295 -35.83 -10.34 -19.24
CA LEU A 295 -34.46 -10.08 -19.71
C LEU A 295 -33.37 -10.89 -18.99
N GLN A 296 -33.74 -11.82 -18.09
CA GLN A 296 -32.76 -12.53 -17.24
C GLN A 296 -31.67 -13.23 -18.06
N SER A 297 -32.07 -14.02 -19.07
CA SER A 297 -31.12 -14.78 -19.90
C SER A 297 -30.18 -13.86 -20.68
N ARG A 298 -30.70 -12.75 -21.22
CA ARG A 298 -29.88 -11.78 -21.98
C ARG A 298 -28.82 -11.12 -21.10
N LEU A 299 -29.21 -10.65 -19.92
CA LEU A 299 -28.28 -10.01 -18.97
C LEU A 299 -27.27 -11.01 -18.39
N GLN A 300 -27.69 -12.26 -18.19
CA GLN A 300 -26.78 -13.33 -17.79
C GLN A 300 -25.70 -13.59 -18.84
N ASP A 301 -26.06 -13.64 -20.13
CA ASP A 301 -25.12 -13.84 -21.23
C ASP A 301 -24.16 -12.64 -21.39
N GLU A 302 -24.68 -11.43 -21.23
CA GLU A 302 -23.88 -10.21 -21.26
C GLU A 302 -22.90 -10.14 -20.09
N TYR A 303 -23.34 -10.50 -18.89
CA TYR A 303 -22.49 -10.59 -17.69
C TYR A 303 -21.44 -11.70 -17.82
N SER A 304 -21.81 -12.87 -18.35
CA SER A 304 -20.87 -13.97 -18.66
C SER A 304 -19.78 -13.53 -19.65
N THR A 305 -20.16 -12.76 -20.68
CA THR A 305 -19.21 -12.22 -21.66
C THR A 305 -18.27 -11.19 -21.03
N ALA A 306 -18.80 -10.32 -20.16
CA ALA A 306 -17.97 -9.38 -19.40
C ALA A 306 -16.98 -10.10 -18.48
N LEU A 307 -17.42 -11.16 -17.79
CA LEU A 307 -16.58 -11.98 -16.91
C LEU A 307 -15.47 -12.71 -17.65
N LYS A 308 -15.69 -13.22 -18.87
CA LYS A 308 -14.61 -13.79 -19.71
C LYS A 308 -13.50 -12.77 -20.01
N GLY A 309 -13.87 -11.49 -20.16
CA GLY A 309 -12.92 -10.39 -20.28
C GLY A 309 -12.08 -10.18 -19.02
N VAL A 310 -12.70 -10.29 -17.84
CA VAL A 310 -12.02 -10.24 -16.54
C VAL A 310 -11.09 -11.43 -16.37
N GLU A 311 -11.59 -12.64 -16.62
CA GLU A 311 -10.85 -13.90 -16.50
C GLU A 311 -9.60 -13.91 -17.37
N SER A 312 -9.71 -13.52 -18.64
CA SER A 312 -8.55 -13.45 -19.54
C SER A 312 -7.53 -12.38 -19.12
N ALA A 313 -7.98 -11.25 -18.56
CA ALA A 313 -7.09 -10.22 -18.02
C ALA A 313 -6.38 -10.69 -16.75
N ASP A 314 -7.10 -11.34 -15.84
CA ASP A 314 -6.60 -11.85 -14.56
C ASP A 314 -5.68 -13.07 -14.73
N THR A 315 -6.00 -14.00 -15.63
CA THR A 315 -5.11 -15.13 -15.96
C THR A 315 -3.79 -14.63 -16.54
N LYS A 316 -3.83 -13.67 -17.47
CA LYS A 316 -2.61 -13.06 -18.02
C LYS A 316 -1.81 -12.33 -16.94
N LYS A 317 -2.48 -11.56 -16.07
CA LYS A 317 -1.87 -10.86 -14.93
C LYS A 317 -1.21 -11.84 -13.96
N SER A 318 -1.93 -12.89 -13.58
CA SER A 318 -1.45 -13.91 -12.64
C SER A 318 -0.23 -14.63 -13.20
N ASN A 319 -0.27 -15.05 -14.47
CA ASN A 319 0.86 -15.72 -15.11
C ASN A 319 2.10 -14.83 -15.19
N ILE A 320 1.93 -13.55 -15.57
CA ILE A 320 3.05 -12.60 -15.64
C ILE A 320 3.59 -12.29 -14.22
N ALA A 321 2.72 -12.08 -13.24
CA ALA A 321 3.12 -11.82 -11.86
C ALA A 321 3.84 -13.02 -11.24
N GLY A 322 3.33 -14.23 -11.47
CA GLY A 322 3.94 -15.49 -11.00
C GLY A 322 5.32 -15.72 -11.63
N PHE A 323 5.44 -15.56 -12.95
CA PHE A 323 6.73 -15.64 -13.64
C PHE A 323 7.72 -14.58 -13.15
N ALA A 324 7.27 -13.33 -12.99
CA ALA A 324 8.10 -12.24 -12.49
C ALA A 324 8.63 -12.51 -11.08
N LEU A 325 7.77 -12.99 -10.16
CA LEU A 325 8.17 -13.34 -8.80
C LEU A 325 9.14 -14.52 -8.77
N GLY A 326 8.88 -15.55 -9.58
CA GLY A 326 9.76 -16.71 -9.73
C GLY A 326 11.13 -16.32 -10.29
N PHE A 327 11.15 -15.51 -11.36
CA PHE A 327 12.37 -15.00 -11.96
C PHE A 327 13.19 -14.15 -10.98
N PHE A 328 12.53 -13.24 -10.25
CA PHE A 328 13.19 -12.41 -9.24
C PHE A 328 13.81 -13.26 -8.11
N THR A 329 13.06 -14.25 -7.60
CA THR A 329 13.53 -15.14 -6.53
C THR A 329 14.67 -16.04 -7.01
N SER A 330 14.59 -16.57 -8.24
CA SER A 330 15.65 -17.36 -8.87
C SER A 330 16.93 -16.53 -9.04
N LEU A 331 16.81 -15.29 -9.51
CA LEU A 331 17.95 -14.38 -9.63
C LEU A 331 18.62 -14.11 -8.28
N LEU A 332 17.84 -13.94 -7.22
CA LEU A 332 18.35 -13.78 -5.86
C LEU A 332 19.16 -15.00 -5.39
N PHE A 333 18.67 -16.23 -5.61
CA PHE A 333 19.43 -17.44 -5.29
C PHE A 333 20.68 -17.62 -6.16
N LEU A 334 20.63 -17.23 -7.44
CA LEU A 334 21.81 -17.22 -8.32
C LEU A 334 22.87 -16.24 -7.84
N ILE A 335 22.48 -15.05 -7.38
CA ILE A 335 23.40 -14.07 -6.77
C ILE A 335 24.04 -14.67 -5.52
N PHE A 336 23.29 -15.36 -4.66
CA PHE A 336 23.85 -16.02 -3.48
C PHE A 336 24.83 -17.13 -3.85
N ALA A 337 24.48 -18.00 -4.80
CA ALA A 337 25.37 -19.07 -5.28
C ALA A 337 26.67 -18.50 -5.87
N LEU A 338 26.57 -17.44 -6.69
CA LEU A 338 27.73 -16.77 -7.27
C LEU A 338 28.58 -16.07 -6.19
N SER A 339 27.94 -15.50 -5.17
CA SER A 339 28.63 -14.89 -4.04
C SER A 339 29.46 -15.92 -3.27
N PHE A 340 28.91 -17.12 -3.02
CA PHE A 340 29.66 -18.24 -2.43
C PHE A 340 30.83 -18.68 -3.31
N TYR A 341 30.63 -18.82 -4.62
CA TYR A 341 31.70 -19.19 -5.55
C TYR A 341 32.85 -18.17 -5.53
N LEU A 342 32.53 -16.87 -5.59
CA LEU A 342 33.51 -15.79 -5.52
C LEU A 342 34.24 -15.76 -4.18
N ALA A 343 33.52 -15.93 -3.07
CA ALA A 343 34.10 -15.99 -1.74
C ALA A 343 35.15 -17.11 -1.60
N VAL A 344 34.86 -18.31 -2.12
CA VAL A 344 35.81 -19.42 -2.13
C VAL A 344 37.02 -19.11 -3.01
N ARG A 345 36.81 -18.54 -4.20
CA ARG A 345 37.90 -18.19 -5.11
C ARG A 345 38.85 -17.15 -4.52
N LEU A 346 38.31 -16.09 -3.92
CA LEU A 346 39.10 -15.07 -3.22
C LEU A 346 39.85 -15.63 -1.99
N LYS A 347 39.31 -16.69 -1.35
CA LYS A 347 40.02 -17.39 -0.27
C LYS A 347 41.20 -18.20 -0.80
N ILE A 348 41.04 -18.87 -1.95
CA ILE A 348 42.12 -19.64 -2.61
C ILE A 348 43.25 -18.70 -3.06
N ASP A 349 42.90 -17.53 -3.59
CA ASP A 349 43.85 -16.51 -4.02
C ASP A 349 44.62 -15.86 -2.85
N GLY A 350 44.29 -16.18 -1.60
CA GLY A 350 44.95 -15.70 -0.38
C GLY A 350 44.54 -14.28 0.05
N ASP A 351 43.60 -13.66 -0.66
CA ASP A 351 43.22 -12.25 -0.50
C ASP A 351 42.22 -12.02 0.66
N VAL A 352 41.55 -13.07 1.14
CA VAL A 352 40.43 -12.96 2.10
C VAL A 352 40.49 -14.07 3.15
N ASP A 353 40.20 -13.75 4.42
CA ASP A 353 40.01 -14.79 5.42
C ASP A 353 38.62 -15.44 5.32
N GLY A 354 38.52 -16.74 5.61
CA GLY A 354 37.27 -17.49 5.49
C GLY A 354 36.16 -16.93 6.38
N SER A 355 36.53 -16.45 7.57
CA SER A 355 35.62 -15.79 8.50
C SER A 355 35.06 -14.46 7.94
N SER A 356 35.92 -13.66 7.32
CA SER A 356 35.55 -12.38 6.70
C SER A 356 34.67 -12.59 5.47
N ALA A 357 34.95 -13.62 4.67
CA ALA A 357 34.12 -14.00 3.54
C ALA A 357 32.70 -14.39 3.98
N VAL A 358 32.56 -15.25 5.00
CA VAL A 358 31.25 -15.63 5.55
C VAL A 358 30.50 -14.42 6.12
N THR A 359 31.21 -13.52 6.81
CA THR A 359 30.62 -12.28 7.37
C THR A 359 30.03 -11.40 6.27
N VAL A 360 30.76 -11.20 5.16
CA VAL A 360 30.28 -10.43 4.00
C VAL A 360 29.09 -11.11 3.33
N LEU A 361 29.15 -12.43 3.13
CA LEU A 361 28.05 -13.20 2.52
C LEU A 361 26.76 -13.08 3.31
N LEU A 362 26.81 -13.36 4.62
CA LEU A 362 25.62 -13.31 5.48
C LEU A 362 25.07 -11.88 5.61
N SER A 363 25.95 -10.87 5.65
CA SER A 363 25.54 -9.45 5.67
C SER A 363 24.83 -9.06 4.37
N MET A 364 25.33 -9.50 3.22
CA MET A 364 24.70 -9.23 1.93
C MET A 364 23.38 -9.98 1.74
N MET A 365 23.27 -11.20 2.28
CA MET A 365 21.99 -11.93 2.31
C MET A 365 20.94 -11.18 3.14
N MET A 366 21.33 -10.66 4.30
CA MET A 366 20.44 -9.82 5.12
C MET A 366 20.08 -8.49 4.44
N LEU A 367 21.00 -7.87 3.71
CA LEU A 367 20.73 -6.66 2.93
C LEU A 367 19.68 -6.93 1.84
N ALA A 368 19.84 -8.02 1.09
CA ALA A 368 18.88 -8.43 0.06
C ALA A 368 17.48 -8.71 0.64
N ALA A 369 17.41 -9.39 1.79
CA ALA A 369 16.15 -9.63 2.49
C ALA A 369 15.50 -8.33 3.00
N SER A 370 16.30 -7.39 3.50
CA SER A 370 15.82 -6.09 3.98
C SER A 370 15.23 -5.26 2.84
N LEU A 371 15.88 -5.26 1.67
CA LEU A 371 15.43 -4.57 0.47
C LEU A 371 14.04 -5.05 0.01
N MET A 372 13.74 -6.34 0.15
CA MET A 372 12.43 -6.91 -0.16
C MET A 372 11.30 -6.44 0.74
N ASN A 373 11.62 -6.05 1.98
CA ASN A 373 10.63 -5.58 2.95
C ASN A 373 10.37 -4.06 2.87
N VAL A 374 11.20 -3.29 2.14
CA VAL A 374 10.99 -1.84 1.99
C VAL A 374 9.67 -1.52 1.28
N PRO A 375 9.30 -2.15 0.14
CA PRO A 375 8.05 -1.81 -0.54
C PRO A 375 6.81 -2.11 0.28
N SER A 376 6.80 -3.20 1.06
CA SER A 376 5.67 -3.55 1.91
C SER A 376 5.51 -2.54 3.05
N ALA A 377 6.60 -2.18 3.74
CA ALA A 377 6.58 -1.16 4.79
C ALA A 377 6.08 0.20 4.23
N LEU A 378 6.60 0.63 3.07
CA LEU A 378 6.21 1.88 2.44
C LEU A 378 4.73 1.88 2.01
N SER A 379 4.22 0.75 1.51
CA SER A 379 2.82 0.63 1.07
C SER A 379 1.81 0.79 2.21
N VAL A 380 2.14 0.27 3.40
CA VAL A 380 1.30 0.41 4.60
C VAL A 380 1.24 1.86 5.04
N LEU A 381 2.40 2.55 5.07
CA LEU A 381 2.45 3.98 5.40
C LEU A 381 1.72 4.83 4.37
N ALA A 382 1.88 4.53 3.09
CA ALA A 382 1.18 5.23 2.01
C ALA A 382 -0.34 5.07 2.12
N SER A 383 -0.81 3.87 2.45
CA SER A 383 -2.23 3.58 2.64
C SER A 383 -2.79 4.30 3.88
N ALA A 384 -2.02 4.34 4.98
CA ALA A 384 -2.38 5.08 6.18
C ALA A 384 -2.42 6.60 5.93
N ALA A 385 -1.48 7.15 5.17
CA ALA A 385 -1.48 8.56 4.78
C ALA A 385 -2.68 8.94 3.90
N ALA A 386 -3.08 8.05 2.99
CA ALA A 386 -4.29 8.24 2.18
C ALA A 386 -5.56 8.25 3.06
N ALA A 387 -5.68 7.31 4.00
CA ALA A 387 -6.80 7.25 4.94
C ALA A 387 -6.84 8.47 5.88
N ALA A 388 -5.67 8.87 6.40
CA ALA A 388 -5.53 10.03 7.27
C ALA A 388 -6.01 11.32 6.57
N ARG A 389 -5.72 11.49 5.27
CA ARG A 389 -6.19 12.67 4.51
C ARG A 389 -7.71 12.86 4.64
N THR A 390 -8.46 11.81 4.39
CA THR A 390 -9.93 11.87 4.36
C THR A 390 -10.49 12.18 5.73
N VAL A 391 -9.95 11.56 6.79
CA VAL A 391 -10.39 11.79 8.18
C VAL A 391 -9.98 13.19 8.65
N PHE A 392 -8.74 13.59 8.39
CA PHE A 392 -8.19 14.87 8.82
C PHE A 392 -8.85 16.06 8.14
N HIS A 393 -9.19 15.97 6.85
CA HIS A 393 -9.91 17.04 6.15
C HIS A 393 -11.27 17.34 6.80
N VAL A 394 -12.03 16.31 7.17
CA VAL A 394 -13.33 16.48 7.86
C VAL A 394 -13.14 17.14 9.22
N ILE A 395 -12.12 16.74 9.96
CA ILE A 395 -11.80 17.30 11.29
C ILE A 395 -11.34 18.77 11.17
N TRP A 396 -10.44 19.08 10.23
CA TRP A 396 -9.91 20.44 10.05
C TRP A 396 -10.97 21.42 9.57
N ASP A 397 -11.81 21.03 8.62
CA ASP A 397 -12.86 21.91 8.14
C ASP A 397 -13.89 22.23 9.25
N ALA A 398 -14.23 21.24 10.07
CA ALA A 398 -15.11 21.45 11.22
C ALA A 398 -14.50 22.36 12.30
N GLN A 399 -13.17 22.52 12.29
CA GLN A 399 -12.46 23.42 13.19
C GLN A 399 -12.44 24.87 12.66
N LEU A 400 -12.37 25.06 11.35
CA LEU A 400 -12.49 26.37 10.68
C LEU A 400 -13.92 26.95 10.76
N MET A 401 -14.94 26.10 10.91
CA MET A 401 -16.35 26.50 11.05
C MET A 401 -16.78 26.72 12.52
N ALA A 402 -15.88 26.58 13.50
CA ALA A 402 -16.20 26.91 14.88
C ALA A 402 -16.40 28.43 15.01
N PRO A 403 -17.54 28.93 15.50
CA PRO A 403 -17.76 30.36 15.60
C PRO A 403 -16.70 31.00 16.51
N VAL A 404 -16.04 32.04 16.01
CA VAL A 404 -15.33 33.01 16.85
C VAL A 404 -16.39 33.64 17.74
N ILE A 405 -16.47 33.22 18.99
CA ILE A 405 -17.30 33.89 19.99
C ILE A 405 -16.66 35.26 20.19
N LEU A 406 -17.23 36.29 19.55
CA LEU A 406 -16.89 37.67 19.87
C LEU A 406 -17.27 37.90 21.35
N PRO A 407 -16.38 38.51 22.15
CA PRO A 407 -16.65 38.72 23.57
C PRO A 407 -17.89 39.60 23.74
N ASP A 408 -18.81 39.13 24.59
CA ASP A 408 -20.05 39.76 25.05
C ASP A 408 -20.18 41.25 24.73
N GLN A 409 -20.93 41.57 23.66
CA GLN A 409 -21.65 42.82 23.61
C GLN A 409 -22.90 42.64 24.47
N LYS A 410 -22.79 43.11 25.72
CA LYS A 410 -23.92 43.32 26.63
C LYS A 410 -25.04 44.05 25.88
N TYR A 411 -26.11 43.34 25.55
CA TYR A 411 -27.37 43.99 25.22
C TYR A 411 -28.05 44.35 26.54
N GLN A 412 -27.93 45.63 26.93
CA GLN A 412 -28.92 46.28 27.77
C GLN A 412 -30.16 46.53 26.89
N PHE A 413 -31.26 45.86 27.22
CA PHE A 413 -32.59 46.42 27.56
C PHE A 413 -33.62 45.30 27.52
#